data_AF-A0A7X7BWW8-F1
#
_entry.id   AF-A0A7X7BWW8-F1
#
_cell.length_a   1.000
_cell.length_b   1.000
_cell.length_c   1.000
_cell.angle_alpha   90.00
_cell.angle_beta   90.00
_cell.angle_gamma   90.00
#
_symmetry.space_group_name_H-M   'P 1'
#
loop_
_entity.id
_entity.type
_entity.pdbx_description
1 polymer ?
#
loop_
_entity_poly.entity_id
_entity_poly.type
_entity_poly.pdbx_seq_one_letter_code
_entity_poly.pdbx_strand_id
1 'polypeptide(L)'
;QIAEGEIEAEELDMNTKIAGIQCDQTGEYFLVAAAFAADSTLQGSTTTTFTYVDSEDPRPVDVTIGLETPSARWEKDGYDSKNALEFFVYGSDLKDVKVAIYKSSEYSPQLIDEEESVSDDVLAIINEDIYSGIYEAEEGTEYTMIVYASNGFESIYKTATLSTAGEGLVWNSLGNAEYTDDLVSSLFDADNVTYDVEIQELDGEEGIYRLVNAYGEIYPYNSPGDYDDSRDYFFEIDASNPDAVVFGQQSLGLDWGYGTMEAISAAQYYINKGQPETAAGLYGKLQDGVITFSVPKSVIVFDNDGGYQANVNGGFKIVLPGAEPAEPAVAAVVAAGSEIVTGDKATRSETSYVRIAPATQTIIGESLPRESKEASFTVVSFDPQNFKAIDNKDSKFSIMSID
;
A
#
# COMPACT_ATOMS: atom_id res chain seq x y z
N GLN A 1 -23.14 -13.51 -22.62
CA GLN A 1 -23.84 -13.99 -21.43
C GLN A 1 -23.44 -15.45 -21.20
N ILE A 2 -22.25 -15.70 -20.66
CA ILE A 2 -21.82 -17.00 -20.11
C ILE A 2 -22.48 -17.24 -18.73
N ALA A 3 -23.80 -17.43 -18.71
CA ALA A 3 -24.39 -18.23 -17.65
C ALA A 3 -24.22 -19.69 -18.07
N GLU A 4 -23.48 -20.49 -17.29
CA GLU A 4 -23.44 -21.96 -17.31
C GLU A 4 -23.86 -22.59 -18.67
N GLY A 5 -22.93 -22.72 -19.62
CA GLY A 5 -23.23 -23.25 -20.96
C GLY A 5 -22.08 -23.13 -21.96
N GLU A 6 -21.98 -24.12 -22.86
CA GLU A 6 -21.05 -24.12 -24.00
C GLU A 6 -21.27 -22.90 -24.93
N ILE A 7 -20.18 -22.31 -25.42
CA ILE A 7 -20.21 -21.33 -26.52
C ILE A 7 -19.95 -22.08 -27.83
N GLU A 8 -20.78 -21.89 -28.84
CA GLU A 8 -20.45 -22.30 -30.22
C GLU A 8 -19.24 -21.49 -30.71
N ALA A 9 -18.17 -22.19 -31.10
CA ALA A 9 -16.98 -21.55 -31.63
C ALA A 9 -17.27 -20.86 -32.98
N GLU A 10 -17.00 -19.56 -33.09
CA GLU A 10 -16.94 -18.87 -34.38
C GLU A 10 -15.60 -19.16 -35.09
N GLU A 11 -15.67 -19.41 -36.40
CA GLU A 11 -14.50 -19.55 -37.26
C GLU A 11 -13.81 -18.18 -37.43
N LEU A 12 -12.54 -18.07 -37.00
CA LEU A 12 -11.78 -16.82 -37.07
C LEU A 12 -10.91 -16.77 -38.33
N ASP A 13 -11.18 -15.78 -39.20
CA ASP A 13 -10.29 -15.41 -40.32
C ASP A 13 -9.11 -14.58 -39.79
N MET A 14 -7.90 -15.14 -39.85
CA MET A 14 -6.65 -14.58 -39.32
C MET A 14 -6.29 -13.18 -39.85
N ASN A 15 -6.96 -12.68 -40.90
CA ASN A 15 -6.56 -11.44 -41.54
C ASN A 15 -7.22 -10.18 -40.99
N THR A 16 -8.29 -10.23 -40.18
CA THR A 16 -9.03 -8.99 -39.84
C THR A 16 -9.81 -8.91 -38.52
N LYS A 17 -9.93 -9.96 -37.69
CA LYS A 17 -10.80 -9.88 -36.49
C LYS A 17 -10.12 -10.30 -35.20
N ILE A 18 -10.12 -9.38 -34.23
CA ILE A 18 -9.87 -9.64 -32.82
C ILE A 18 -11.12 -10.34 -32.28
N ALA A 19 -10.98 -11.55 -31.75
CA ALA A 19 -12.06 -12.20 -31.00
C ALA A 19 -12.12 -11.59 -29.60
N GLY A 20 -13.30 -11.09 -29.20
CA GLY A 20 -13.55 -10.68 -27.83
C GLY A 20 -14.04 -11.89 -27.04
N ILE A 21 -13.42 -12.18 -25.90
CA ILE A 21 -13.87 -13.18 -24.93
C ILE A 21 -14.63 -12.43 -23.85
N GLN A 22 -15.88 -12.82 -23.59
CA GLN A 22 -16.69 -12.27 -22.50
C GLN A 22 -16.85 -13.35 -21.46
N CYS A 23 -16.28 -13.18 -20.27
CA CYS A 23 -16.57 -14.01 -19.10
C CYS A 23 -17.70 -13.37 -18.29
N ASP A 24 -18.56 -14.19 -17.69
CA ASP A 24 -19.70 -13.73 -16.89
C ASP A 24 -19.60 -14.13 -15.41
N GLN A 25 -18.62 -14.95 -15.05
CA GLN A 25 -18.44 -15.47 -13.69
C GLN A 25 -16.97 -15.58 -13.34
N THR A 26 -16.61 -15.27 -12.09
CA THR A 26 -15.27 -15.51 -11.57
C THR A 26 -14.87 -16.98 -11.75
N GLY A 27 -13.67 -17.23 -12.30
CA GLY A 27 -13.22 -18.59 -12.59
C GLY A 27 -11.86 -18.65 -13.26
N GLU A 28 -11.27 -19.84 -13.26
CA GLU A 28 -10.17 -20.20 -14.14
C GLU A 28 -10.74 -20.78 -15.43
N TYR A 29 -10.26 -20.27 -16.57
CA TYR A 29 -10.74 -20.61 -17.89
C TYR A 29 -9.61 -21.18 -18.72
N PHE A 30 -9.92 -22.23 -19.49
CA PHE A 30 -9.02 -22.77 -20.50
C PHE A 30 -9.33 -22.15 -21.85
N LEU A 31 -8.30 -21.60 -22.48
CA LEU A 31 -8.32 -21.24 -23.88
C LEU A 31 -7.67 -22.37 -24.68
N VAL A 32 -8.46 -23.18 -25.36
CA VAL A 32 -7.95 -24.20 -26.29
C VAL A 32 -7.96 -23.62 -27.70
N ALA A 33 -6.79 -23.50 -28.34
CA ALA A 33 -6.69 -23.18 -29.75
C ALA A 33 -6.40 -24.46 -30.55
N ALA A 34 -7.32 -24.85 -31.44
CA ALA A 34 -7.17 -26.03 -32.30
C ALA A 34 -7.07 -25.62 -33.78
N ALA A 35 -6.08 -26.18 -34.49
CA ALA A 35 -5.88 -26.00 -35.92
C ALA A 35 -6.46 -27.18 -36.69
N PHE A 36 -7.26 -26.90 -37.71
CA PHE A 36 -7.85 -27.91 -38.59
C PHE A 36 -7.37 -27.74 -40.03
N ALA A 37 -7.26 -28.84 -40.75
CA ALA A 37 -7.08 -28.83 -42.20
C ALA A 37 -8.42 -28.55 -42.90
N ALA A 38 -8.37 -28.22 -44.19
CA ALA A 38 -9.56 -27.92 -45.01
C ALA A 38 -10.59 -29.07 -45.08
N ASP A 39 -10.21 -30.29 -44.71
CA ASP A 39 -11.10 -31.46 -44.61
C ASP A 39 -11.63 -31.71 -43.18
N SER A 40 -11.49 -30.71 -42.29
CA SER A 40 -11.86 -30.77 -40.87
C SER A 40 -11.04 -31.75 -40.04
N THR A 41 -9.89 -32.24 -40.55
CA THR A 41 -8.97 -33.06 -39.75
C THR A 41 -8.17 -32.18 -38.79
N LEU A 42 -8.20 -32.48 -37.49
CA LEU A 42 -7.37 -31.83 -36.47
C LEU A 42 -5.88 -32.00 -36.81
N GLN A 43 -5.17 -30.88 -36.94
CA GLN A 43 -3.74 -30.84 -37.22
C GLN A 43 -2.90 -30.65 -35.95
N GLY A 44 -3.48 -30.01 -34.94
CA GLY A 44 -2.85 -29.80 -33.64
C GLY A 44 -3.68 -28.88 -32.77
N SER A 45 -3.41 -28.88 -31.47
CA SER A 45 -4.02 -27.95 -30.52
C SER A 45 -3.01 -27.48 -29.49
N THR A 46 -3.26 -26.31 -28.91
CA THR A 46 -2.55 -25.77 -27.75
C THR A 46 -3.58 -25.27 -26.74
N THR A 47 -3.20 -25.24 -25.47
CA THR A 47 -4.07 -24.77 -24.39
C THR A 47 -3.31 -23.77 -23.52
N THR A 48 -4.00 -22.75 -23.03
CA THR A 48 -3.50 -21.87 -21.98
C THR A 48 -4.62 -21.62 -20.98
N THR A 49 -4.28 -21.21 -19.76
CA THR A 49 -5.25 -20.84 -18.74
C THR A 49 -5.21 -19.34 -18.49
N PHE A 50 -6.35 -18.78 -18.12
CA PHE A 50 -6.44 -17.42 -17.61
C PHE A 50 -7.52 -17.37 -16.54
N THR A 51 -7.39 -16.45 -15.60
CA THR A 51 -8.41 -16.20 -14.59
C THR A 51 -9.21 -14.95 -14.93
N TYR A 52 -10.49 -14.97 -14.59
CA TYR A 52 -11.36 -13.80 -14.62
C TYR A 52 -11.98 -13.63 -13.24
N VAL A 53 -12.06 -12.38 -12.78
CA VAL A 53 -12.70 -11.98 -11.51
C VAL A 53 -13.82 -11.01 -11.86
N ASP A 54 -15.05 -11.39 -11.53
CA ASP A 54 -16.20 -10.52 -11.66
C ASP A 54 -16.19 -9.44 -10.56
N SER A 55 -16.53 -8.21 -10.91
CA SER A 55 -16.64 -7.12 -9.94
C SER A 55 -17.68 -7.35 -8.84
N GLU A 56 -18.69 -8.20 -9.07
CA GLU A 56 -19.71 -8.57 -8.08
C GLU A 56 -19.29 -9.78 -7.22
N ASP A 57 -18.22 -10.52 -7.58
CA ASP A 57 -17.63 -11.62 -6.81
C ASP A 57 -16.11 -11.42 -6.64
N PRO A 58 -15.70 -10.39 -5.86
CA PRO A 58 -14.30 -10.09 -5.66
C PRO A 58 -13.60 -11.23 -4.92
N ARG A 59 -12.38 -11.54 -5.34
CA ARG A 59 -11.50 -12.54 -4.71
C ARG A 59 -10.28 -11.84 -4.12
N PRO A 60 -10.44 -11.03 -3.07
CA PRO A 60 -9.32 -10.32 -2.49
C PRO A 60 -8.31 -11.32 -1.92
N VAL A 61 -7.04 -10.97 -2.02
CA VAL A 61 -5.97 -11.74 -1.38
C VAL A 61 -5.94 -11.39 0.11
N ASP A 62 -6.25 -12.36 0.97
CA ASP A 62 -6.18 -12.21 2.42
C ASP A 62 -4.81 -12.67 2.92
N VAL A 63 -3.95 -11.69 3.23
CA VAL A 63 -2.64 -11.92 3.82
C VAL A 63 -2.29 -10.78 4.78
N THR A 64 -1.71 -11.13 5.91
CA THR A 64 -1.16 -10.22 6.91
C THR A 64 0.30 -10.58 7.15
N ILE A 65 1.12 -9.55 7.28
CA ILE A 65 2.56 -9.68 7.48
C ILE A 65 2.99 -8.77 8.63
N GLY A 66 4.13 -9.07 9.24
CA GLY A 66 4.77 -8.17 10.17
C GLY A 66 6.24 -8.46 10.34
N LEU A 67 6.95 -7.42 10.75
CA LEU A 67 8.37 -7.43 11.08
C LEU A 67 8.51 -6.69 12.40
N GLU A 68 9.00 -7.38 13.41
CA GLU A 68 9.01 -6.94 14.81
C GLU A 68 10.37 -7.24 15.46
N THR A 69 10.64 -6.60 16.60
CA THR A 69 11.79 -6.98 17.43
C THR A 69 11.56 -8.37 18.02
N PRO A 70 12.58 -9.24 18.13
CA PRO A 70 12.42 -10.58 18.67
C PRO A 70 11.72 -10.59 20.03
N SER A 71 10.63 -11.36 20.12
CA SER A 71 9.92 -11.58 21.37
C SER A 71 10.77 -12.39 22.36
N ALA A 72 10.43 -12.29 23.66
CA ALA A 72 11.17 -12.92 24.76
C ALA A 72 11.35 -14.46 24.64
N ARG A 73 10.63 -15.12 23.73
CA ARG A 73 10.81 -16.55 23.44
C ARG A 73 12.16 -16.85 22.77
N TRP A 74 12.70 -15.90 22.01
CA TRP A 74 13.92 -16.03 21.22
C TRP A 74 15.19 -15.57 21.95
N GLU A 75 15.05 -14.82 23.05
CA GLU A 75 16.17 -14.40 23.90
C GLU A 75 17.00 -15.59 24.42
N LYS A 76 16.35 -16.74 24.66
CA LYS A 76 17.01 -17.97 25.13
C LYS A 76 17.95 -18.58 24.09
N ASP A 77 17.68 -18.32 22.81
CA ASP A 77 18.48 -18.77 21.68
C ASP A 77 19.54 -17.74 21.27
N GLY A 78 19.61 -16.61 22.00
CA GLY A 78 20.61 -15.55 21.79
C GLY A 78 20.19 -14.45 20.83
N TYR A 79 18.92 -14.42 20.42
CA TYR A 79 18.37 -13.40 19.55
C TYR A 79 17.75 -12.25 20.34
N ASP A 80 18.08 -11.02 19.97
CA ASP A 80 17.56 -9.79 20.55
C ASP A 80 17.35 -8.72 19.46
N SER A 81 16.92 -7.53 19.85
CA SER A 81 16.66 -6.44 18.91
C SER A 81 17.89 -5.97 18.13
N LYS A 82 19.12 -6.32 18.55
CA LYS A 82 20.36 -5.90 17.87
C LYS A 82 20.80 -6.84 16.78
N ASN A 83 20.50 -8.13 16.90
CA ASN A 83 21.06 -9.15 16.02
C ASN A 83 20.01 -9.93 15.22
N ALA A 84 18.73 -9.62 15.39
CA ALA A 84 17.66 -10.34 14.73
C ALA A 84 16.38 -9.51 14.57
N LEU A 85 15.56 -9.96 13.64
CA LEU A 85 14.18 -9.53 13.42
C LEU A 85 13.27 -10.74 13.51
N GLU A 86 12.11 -10.58 14.11
CA GLU A 86 11.05 -11.57 14.09
C GLU A 86 10.06 -11.20 12.98
N PHE A 87 9.79 -12.13 12.08
CA PHE A 87 8.79 -11.93 11.03
C PHE A 87 7.60 -12.87 11.23
N PHE A 88 6.44 -12.46 10.74
CA PHE A 88 5.29 -13.33 10.62
C PHE A 88 4.50 -13.09 9.34
N VAL A 89 3.87 -14.15 8.85
CA VAL A 89 2.96 -14.17 7.69
C VAL A 89 1.81 -15.12 8.00
N TYR A 90 0.58 -14.66 7.78
CA TYR A 90 -0.62 -15.51 7.83
C TYR A 90 -1.69 -14.96 6.88
N GLY A 91 -2.63 -15.79 6.48
CA GLY A 91 -3.66 -15.41 5.54
C GLY A 91 -4.68 -16.52 5.36
N SER A 92 -5.48 -16.44 4.30
CA SER A 92 -6.42 -17.48 3.94
C SER A 92 -6.59 -17.61 2.43
N ASP A 93 -6.92 -18.82 1.98
CA ASP A 93 -7.14 -19.19 0.58
C ASP A 93 -5.97 -18.85 -0.39
N LEU A 94 -4.74 -18.78 0.13
CA LEU A 94 -3.53 -18.52 -0.65
C LEU A 94 -3.06 -19.78 -1.38
N LYS A 95 -2.63 -19.60 -2.63
CA LYS A 95 -2.08 -20.61 -3.55
C LYS A 95 -0.60 -20.47 -3.79
N ASP A 96 -0.06 -19.26 -3.63
CA ASP A 96 1.36 -19.00 -3.78
C ASP A 96 1.78 -17.85 -2.86
N VAL A 97 2.89 -18.01 -2.16
CA VAL A 97 3.47 -16.99 -1.28
C VAL A 97 4.97 -17.00 -1.45
N LYS A 98 5.58 -15.83 -1.57
CA LYS A 98 7.03 -15.63 -1.50
C LYS A 98 7.35 -14.65 -0.39
N VAL A 99 8.43 -14.87 0.33
CA VAL A 99 8.85 -14.02 1.45
C VAL A 99 10.35 -13.75 1.33
N ALA A 100 10.74 -12.48 1.38
CA ALA A 100 12.14 -12.10 1.45
C ALA A 100 12.34 -10.88 2.35
N ILE A 101 13.55 -10.78 2.91
CA ILE A 101 13.98 -9.67 3.77
C ILE A 101 15.33 -9.20 3.26
N TYR A 102 15.41 -7.91 2.93
CA TYR A 102 16.62 -7.26 2.43
C TYR A 102 16.97 -6.09 3.35
N LYS A 103 18.25 -5.68 3.34
CA LYS A 103 18.59 -4.35 3.84
C LYS A 103 17.78 -3.32 3.04
N SER A 104 17.19 -2.34 3.69
CA SER A 104 16.36 -1.34 3.00
C SER A 104 17.14 -0.58 1.93
N SER A 105 18.44 -0.38 2.12
CA SER A 105 19.34 0.23 1.12
C SER A 105 19.56 -0.61 -0.14
N GLU A 106 19.24 -1.89 -0.09
CA GLU A 106 19.39 -2.85 -1.21
C GLU A 106 18.03 -3.27 -1.79
N TYR A 107 16.92 -2.85 -1.16
CA TYR A 107 15.57 -3.26 -1.54
C TYR A 107 15.13 -2.66 -2.88
N SER A 108 14.48 -3.50 -3.70
CA SER A 108 13.68 -3.10 -4.86
C SER A 108 12.48 -4.05 -4.97
N PRO A 109 11.27 -3.56 -5.33
CA PRO A 109 10.09 -4.41 -5.49
C PRO A 109 10.25 -5.58 -6.46
N GLN A 110 11.16 -5.48 -7.44
CA GLN A 110 11.39 -6.52 -8.45
C GLN A 110 12.16 -7.74 -7.91
N LEU A 111 12.86 -7.61 -6.77
CA LEU A 111 13.70 -8.69 -6.24
C LEU A 111 12.88 -9.93 -5.86
N ILE A 112 11.65 -9.74 -5.37
CA ILE A 112 10.75 -10.84 -4.99
C ILE A 112 10.34 -11.72 -6.17
N ASP A 113 10.45 -11.23 -7.41
CA ASP A 113 10.14 -12.03 -8.59
C ASP A 113 11.17 -13.15 -8.80
N GLU A 114 12.41 -12.96 -8.32
CA GLU A 114 13.49 -13.93 -8.35
C GLU A 114 13.42 -14.95 -7.20
N GLU A 115 12.64 -14.66 -6.16
CA GLU A 115 12.50 -15.52 -4.98
C GLU A 115 11.64 -16.74 -5.28
N GLU A 116 11.97 -17.84 -4.61
CA GLU A 116 11.18 -19.07 -4.68
C GLU A 116 9.92 -18.96 -3.82
N SER A 117 8.85 -19.61 -4.27
CA SER A 117 7.65 -19.83 -3.46
C SER A 117 8.01 -20.60 -2.19
N VAL A 118 7.33 -20.27 -1.09
CA VAL A 118 7.40 -21.08 0.13
C VAL A 118 6.95 -22.51 -0.16
N SER A 119 7.43 -23.48 0.61
CA SER A 119 7.03 -24.88 0.43
C SER A 119 5.54 -25.09 0.72
N ASP A 120 4.95 -26.15 0.16
CA ASP A 120 3.55 -26.53 0.40
C ASP A 120 3.22 -26.64 1.90
N ASP A 121 4.16 -27.15 2.71
CA ASP A 121 4.00 -27.27 4.16
C ASP A 121 3.91 -25.89 4.84
N VAL A 122 4.71 -24.92 4.40
CA VAL A 122 4.69 -23.54 4.92
C VAL A 122 3.43 -22.82 4.44
N LEU A 123 3.04 -23.00 3.17
CA LEU A 123 1.81 -22.45 2.61
C LEU A 123 0.57 -22.97 3.36
N ALA A 124 0.57 -24.25 3.74
CA ALA A 124 -0.50 -24.83 4.56
C ALA A 124 -0.56 -24.16 5.95
N ILE A 125 0.59 -23.93 6.59
CA ILE A 125 0.65 -23.19 7.86
C ILE A 125 0.09 -21.77 7.68
N ILE A 126 0.57 -21.01 6.70
CA ILE A 126 0.14 -19.62 6.47
C ILE A 126 -1.39 -19.51 6.31
N ASN A 127 -2.02 -20.50 5.66
CA ASN A 127 -3.46 -20.54 5.45
C ASN A 127 -4.29 -20.95 6.69
N GLU A 128 -3.67 -21.58 7.67
CA GLU A 128 -4.36 -22.10 8.86
C GLU A 128 -3.98 -21.36 10.16
N ASP A 129 -2.76 -20.82 10.24
CA ASP A 129 -2.15 -20.22 11.42
C ASP A 129 -0.99 -19.26 11.05
N ILE A 130 -0.34 -18.71 12.07
CA ILE A 130 0.80 -17.80 11.92
C ILE A 130 2.08 -18.57 11.60
N TYR A 131 2.62 -18.36 10.40
CA TYR A 131 4.00 -18.71 10.10
C TYR A 131 4.92 -17.60 10.59
N SER A 132 5.78 -17.88 11.56
CA SER A 132 6.73 -16.92 12.12
C SER A 132 8.13 -17.47 12.20
N GLY A 133 9.14 -16.62 12.06
CA GLY A 133 10.55 -17.00 12.16
C GLY A 133 11.46 -15.86 12.56
N ILE A 134 12.75 -16.20 12.71
CA ILE A 134 13.82 -15.25 12.98
C ILE A 134 14.64 -15.04 11.72
N TYR A 135 14.96 -13.78 11.44
CA TYR A 135 15.92 -13.36 10.45
C TYR A 135 17.14 -12.77 11.18
N GLU A 136 18.32 -13.34 10.96
CA GLU A 136 19.56 -12.80 11.51
C GLU A 136 19.92 -11.50 10.80
N ALA A 137 20.16 -10.45 11.58
CA ALA A 137 20.28 -9.09 11.09
C ALA A 137 21.54 -8.42 11.64
N GLU A 138 22.08 -7.47 10.88
CA GLU A 138 23.20 -6.65 11.30
C GLU A 138 22.70 -5.57 12.27
N GLU A 139 23.47 -5.33 13.34
CA GLU A 139 23.20 -4.29 14.33
C GLU A 139 23.11 -2.89 13.68
N GLY A 140 22.11 -2.09 14.08
CA GLY A 140 21.91 -0.73 13.59
C GLY A 140 21.53 -0.61 12.11
N THR A 141 20.91 -1.63 11.53
CA THR A 141 20.58 -1.69 10.09
C THR A 141 19.07 -1.77 9.88
N GLU A 142 18.54 -0.98 8.94
CA GLU A 142 17.13 -1.06 8.53
C GLU A 142 16.94 -2.16 7.49
N TYR A 143 15.88 -2.95 7.67
CA TYR A 143 15.48 -4.02 6.77
C TYR A 143 14.05 -3.82 6.28
N THR A 144 13.82 -4.16 5.02
CA THR A 144 12.49 -4.24 4.41
C THR A 144 12.18 -5.69 4.07
N MET A 145 11.14 -6.21 4.71
CA MET A 145 10.46 -7.44 4.34
C MET A 145 9.51 -7.16 3.17
N ILE A 146 9.50 -8.05 2.19
CA ILE A 146 8.52 -8.08 1.11
C ILE A 146 7.88 -9.47 1.02
N VAL A 147 6.56 -9.47 0.87
CA VAL A 147 5.76 -10.68 0.68
C VAL A 147 4.94 -10.54 -0.59
N TYR A 148 5.10 -11.48 -1.50
CA TYR A 148 4.15 -11.71 -2.59
C TYR A 148 3.14 -12.76 -2.12
N ALA A 149 1.85 -12.54 -2.37
CA ALA A 149 0.80 -13.51 -2.08
C ALA A 149 -0.21 -13.54 -3.22
N SER A 150 -0.65 -14.74 -3.59
CA SER A 150 -1.67 -14.98 -4.61
C SER A 150 -2.68 -16.02 -4.15
N ASN A 151 -3.95 -15.81 -4.44
CA ASN A 151 -5.02 -16.81 -4.25
C ASN A 151 -5.37 -17.56 -5.55
N GLY A 152 -4.56 -17.38 -6.60
CA GLY A 152 -4.78 -17.92 -7.94
C GLY A 152 -5.63 -17.02 -8.85
N PHE A 153 -6.42 -16.10 -8.28
CA PHE A 153 -7.24 -15.13 -9.04
C PHE A 153 -6.57 -13.76 -9.09
N GLU A 154 -6.11 -13.28 -7.94
CA GLU A 154 -5.40 -12.03 -7.77
C GLU A 154 -4.06 -12.28 -7.06
N SER A 155 -3.15 -11.33 -7.19
CA SER A 155 -1.91 -11.29 -6.43
C SER A 155 -1.63 -9.90 -5.91
N ILE A 156 -0.97 -9.82 -4.75
CA ILE A 156 -0.55 -8.57 -4.11
C ILE A 156 0.86 -8.68 -3.58
N TYR A 157 1.48 -7.53 -3.36
CA TYR A 157 2.73 -7.38 -2.63
C TYR A 157 2.46 -6.59 -1.35
N LYS A 158 3.02 -7.04 -0.22
CA LYS A 158 3.05 -6.29 1.04
C LYS A 158 4.48 -6.11 1.51
N THR A 159 4.75 -5.00 2.19
CA THR A 159 6.06 -4.71 2.78
C THR A 159 5.93 -4.31 4.24
N ALA A 160 6.94 -4.62 5.03
CA ALA A 160 7.11 -4.17 6.40
C ALA A 160 8.58 -3.81 6.63
N THR A 161 8.85 -2.74 7.38
CA THR A 161 10.21 -2.23 7.58
C THR A 161 10.49 -2.12 9.07
N LEU A 162 11.71 -2.51 9.47
CA LEU A 162 12.17 -2.40 10.86
C LEU A 162 13.69 -2.26 10.90
N SER A 163 14.16 -1.43 11.83
CA SER A 163 15.59 -1.31 12.16
C SER A 163 15.95 -2.17 13.35
N THR A 164 17.07 -2.89 13.26
CA THR A 164 17.70 -3.47 14.44
C THR A 164 18.23 -2.37 15.35
N ALA A 165 18.20 -2.61 16.65
CA ALA A 165 18.88 -1.77 17.62
C ALA A 165 20.38 -1.75 17.30
N GLY A 166 21.02 -0.58 17.36
CA GLY A 166 22.47 -0.39 17.20
C GLY A 166 23.22 -0.31 18.53
N GLU A 167 24.51 0.07 18.50
CA GLU A 167 24.91 1.18 19.39
C GLU A 167 23.88 2.26 19.09
N GLY A 168 22.93 2.44 20.03
CA GLY A 168 21.62 3.01 19.71
C GLY A 168 21.76 4.27 18.89
N LEU A 169 20.82 4.49 17.94
CA LEU A 169 20.64 5.76 17.27
C LEU A 169 21.00 6.87 18.25
N VAL A 170 22.11 7.56 18.00
CA VAL A 170 22.60 8.54 18.96
C VAL A 170 21.72 9.76 18.75
N TRP A 171 20.83 10.00 19.70
CA TRP A 171 19.99 11.18 19.67
C TRP A 171 20.68 12.28 20.46
N ASN A 172 21.15 13.30 19.74
CA ASN A 172 21.79 14.43 20.34
C ASN A 172 20.71 15.39 20.85
N SER A 173 20.65 15.59 22.17
CA SER A 173 19.77 16.61 22.74
C SER A 173 20.19 18.00 22.26
N LEU A 174 19.24 18.74 21.68
CA LEU A 174 19.45 20.14 21.28
C LEU A 174 19.02 21.11 22.40
N GLY A 175 18.45 20.60 23.49
CA GLY A 175 17.82 21.37 24.55
C GLY A 175 16.29 21.40 24.40
N ASN A 176 15.66 22.48 24.86
CA ASN A 176 14.20 22.62 24.82
C ASN A 176 13.76 23.43 23.61
N ALA A 177 12.82 22.87 22.84
CA ALA A 177 12.06 23.58 21.83
C ALA A 177 10.79 24.19 22.45
N GLU A 178 10.32 25.31 21.90
CA GLU A 178 8.96 25.79 22.18
C GLU A 178 7.99 25.01 21.30
N TYR A 179 7.26 24.07 21.91
CA TYR A 179 6.24 23.27 21.23
C TYR A 179 4.87 23.91 21.41
N THR A 180 4.19 24.21 20.31
CA THR A 180 2.78 24.64 20.29
C THR A 180 1.91 23.47 19.87
N ASP A 181 1.14 22.95 20.82
CA ASP A 181 0.15 21.93 20.54
C ASP A 181 -1.05 22.54 19.78
N ASP A 182 -1.40 21.88 18.69
CA ASP A 182 -2.71 22.00 18.03
C ASP A 182 -3.21 20.60 17.68
N LEU A 183 -2.71 19.55 18.34
CA LEU A 183 -3.16 18.18 18.08
C LEU A 183 -4.28 17.86 19.07
N VAL A 184 -3.90 17.60 20.31
CA VAL A 184 -4.81 17.12 21.36
C VAL A 184 -5.73 18.27 21.81
N SER A 185 -5.20 19.47 22.07
CA SER A 185 -6.01 20.65 22.40
C SER A 185 -7.13 20.90 21.39
N SER A 186 -6.79 20.81 20.10
CA SER A 186 -7.70 21.06 18.98
C SER A 186 -8.85 20.05 18.88
N LEU A 187 -8.63 18.79 19.30
CA LEU A 187 -9.66 17.74 19.31
C LEU A 187 -10.73 18.01 20.37
N PHE A 188 -10.34 18.64 21.47
CA PHE A 188 -11.21 18.89 22.62
C PHE A 188 -11.67 20.36 22.73
N ASP A 189 -11.52 21.15 21.65
CA ASP A 189 -11.89 22.58 21.61
C ASP A 189 -11.24 23.38 22.75
N ALA A 190 -10.02 23.00 23.13
CA ALA A 190 -9.21 23.68 24.12
C ALA A 190 -8.28 24.70 23.44
N ASP A 191 -7.89 25.73 24.19
CA ASP A 191 -6.92 26.71 23.70
C ASP A 191 -5.57 26.04 23.39
N ASN A 192 -4.92 26.45 22.30
CA ASN A 192 -3.57 25.99 21.98
C ASN A 192 -2.61 26.40 23.10
N VAL A 193 -1.78 25.46 23.51
CA VAL A 193 -0.76 25.67 24.53
C VAL A 193 0.62 25.62 23.92
N THR A 194 1.48 26.56 24.31
CA THR A 194 2.91 26.54 24.00
C THR A 194 3.68 26.26 25.28
N TYR A 195 4.58 25.28 25.24
CA TYR A 195 5.38 24.84 26.37
C TYR A 195 6.73 24.27 25.92
N ASP A 196 7.68 24.25 26.84
CA ASP A 196 9.04 23.76 26.58
C ASP A 196 9.07 22.24 26.58
N VAL A 197 9.58 21.64 25.51
CA VAL A 197 9.74 20.19 25.37
C VAL A 197 11.17 19.88 24.92
N GLU A 198 11.80 18.88 25.53
CA GLU A 198 13.12 18.43 25.05
C GLU A 198 13.00 17.95 23.60
N ILE A 199 13.89 18.44 22.75
CA ILE A 199 14.03 17.98 21.37
C ILE A 199 15.42 17.40 21.15
N GLN A 200 15.48 16.30 20.41
CA GLN A 200 16.71 15.63 20.02
C GLN A 200 16.77 15.52 18.50
N GLU A 201 17.97 15.55 17.95
CA GLU A 201 18.25 15.29 16.52
C GLU A 201 19.06 14.02 16.38
N LEU A 202 18.78 13.25 15.33
CA LEU A 202 19.48 12.01 15.06
C LEU A 202 20.91 12.29 14.59
N ASP A 203 21.90 11.72 15.29
CA ASP A 203 23.31 11.85 14.92
C ASP A 203 23.57 11.30 13.52
N GLY A 204 24.13 12.14 12.66
CA GLY A 204 24.44 11.80 11.28
C GLY A 204 23.30 11.99 10.27
N GLU A 205 22.07 12.26 10.72
CA GLU A 205 20.88 12.44 9.87
C GLU A 205 20.23 13.82 10.12
N GLU A 206 20.72 14.84 9.40
CA GLU A 206 20.25 16.22 9.52
C GLU A 206 18.74 16.33 9.21
N GLY A 207 18.00 17.01 10.09
CA GLY A 207 16.57 17.23 9.90
C GLY A 207 15.67 16.11 10.45
N ILE A 208 16.22 15.06 11.04
CA ILE A 208 15.43 14.04 11.75
C ILE A 208 15.37 14.38 13.24
N TYR A 209 14.20 14.81 13.70
CA TYR A 209 13.99 15.28 15.07
C TYR A 209 13.05 14.38 15.86
N ARG A 210 13.14 14.43 17.20
CA ARG A 210 12.09 13.90 18.07
C ARG A 210 11.87 14.76 19.31
N LEU A 211 10.61 14.97 19.67
CA LEU A 211 10.24 15.52 20.98
C LEU A 211 10.19 14.40 22.02
N VAL A 212 10.67 14.64 23.23
CA VAL A 212 10.67 13.66 24.32
C VAL A 212 9.51 13.95 25.27
N ASN A 213 8.61 12.99 25.44
CA ASN A 213 7.46 13.04 26.35
C ASN A 213 6.60 14.30 26.19
N ALA A 214 6.37 14.73 24.94
CA ALA A 214 5.61 15.95 24.64
C ALA A 214 4.21 15.95 25.28
N TYR A 215 3.56 14.79 25.40
CA TYR A 215 2.26 14.60 26.03
C TYR A 215 2.35 13.84 27.36
N GLY A 216 3.49 13.92 28.05
CA GLY A 216 3.72 13.34 29.38
C GLY A 216 3.36 14.31 30.52
N GLU A 217 4.15 14.28 31.60
CA GLU A 217 3.95 15.11 32.81
C GLU A 217 3.91 16.63 32.53
N ILE A 218 4.69 17.09 31.54
CA ILE A 218 4.83 18.52 31.22
C ILE A 218 3.67 19.09 30.41
N TYR A 219 2.79 18.24 29.86
CA TYR A 219 1.67 18.71 29.05
C TYR A 219 0.63 19.41 29.92
N PRO A 220 0.27 20.69 29.64
CA PRO A 220 -0.53 21.51 30.57
C PRO A 220 -1.93 20.97 30.91
N TYR A 221 -2.46 20.05 30.11
CA TYR A 221 -3.78 19.46 30.31
C TYR A 221 -3.76 18.09 31.01
N ASN A 222 -2.59 17.53 31.28
CA ASN A 222 -2.46 16.24 31.94
C ASN A 222 -2.44 16.35 33.48
N SER A 223 -2.95 15.31 34.12
CA SER A 223 -2.75 14.94 35.52
C SER A 223 -2.07 13.57 35.62
N PRO A 224 -1.48 13.22 36.78
CA PRO A 224 -0.92 11.88 36.97
C PRO A 224 -1.95 10.79 36.69
N GLY A 225 -1.62 9.85 35.79
CA GLY A 225 -2.50 8.78 35.32
C GLY A 225 -3.14 9.03 33.95
N ASP A 226 -3.01 10.23 33.38
CA ASP A 226 -3.50 10.58 32.05
C ASP A 226 -2.52 10.18 30.92
N TYR A 227 -1.28 9.87 31.29
CA TYR A 227 -0.20 9.47 30.40
C TYR A 227 0.50 8.22 30.95
N ASP A 228 1.10 7.42 30.06
CA ASP A 228 1.91 6.27 30.43
C ASP A 228 3.30 6.72 30.88
N ASP A 229 3.58 6.61 32.18
CA ASP A 229 4.86 6.96 32.79
C ASP A 229 5.83 5.79 32.91
N SER A 230 5.48 4.61 32.38
CA SER A 230 6.31 3.40 32.46
C SER A 230 7.52 3.42 31.53
N ARG A 231 7.52 4.29 30.52
CA ARG A 231 8.57 4.48 29.51
C ARG A 231 8.51 5.86 28.90
N ASP A 232 9.58 6.25 28.21
CA ASP A 232 9.58 7.45 27.39
C ASP A 232 8.80 7.23 26.09
N TYR A 233 8.11 8.29 25.67
CA TYR A 233 7.43 8.41 24.39
C TYR A 233 8.10 9.49 23.54
N PHE A 234 8.25 9.20 22.26
CA PHE A 234 8.91 10.11 21.31
C PHE A 234 7.91 10.54 20.24
N PHE A 235 7.94 11.83 19.91
CA PHE A 235 7.25 12.37 18.75
C PHE A 235 8.27 12.68 17.65
N GLU A 236 8.54 11.70 16.79
CA GLU A 236 9.52 11.74 15.70
C GLU A 236 8.98 12.47 14.47
N ILE A 237 9.83 13.30 13.87
CA ILE A 237 9.51 14.19 12.76
C ILE A 237 10.63 14.12 11.74
N ASP A 238 10.26 13.81 10.49
CA ASP A 238 11.17 13.87 9.36
C ASP A 238 11.06 15.24 8.67
N ALA A 239 12.06 16.08 8.92
CA ALA A 239 12.27 17.35 8.26
C ALA A 239 13.56 17.37 7.40
N SER A 240 14.06 16.19 7.02
CA SER A 240 15.23 16.07 6.12
C SER A 240 15.01 16.78 4.78
N ASN A 241 13.74 16.85 4.34
CA ASN A 241 13.28 17.78 3.33
C ASN A 241 12.52 18.95 3.97
N PRO A 242 13.12 20.17 4.04
CA PRO A 242 12.53 21.30 4.74
C PRO A 242 11.23 21.83 4.10
N ASP A 243 10.95 21.51 2.85
CA ASP A 243 9.70 21.88 2.16
C ASP A 243 8.62 20.78 2.19
N ALA A 244 8.96 19.59 2.70
CA ALA A 244 8.09 18.42 2.70
C ALA A 244 8.14 17.67 4.04
N VAL A 245 8.02 18.40 5.16
CA VAL A 245 8.11 17.80 6.51
C VAL A 245 6.92 16.90 6.77
N VAL A 246 7.19 15.71 7.31
CA VAL A 246 6.18 14.69 7.64
C VAL A 246 6.49 14.02 8.98
N PHE A 247 5.50 13.30 9.49
CA PHE A 247 5.72 12.31 10.54
C PHE A 247 4.76 11.13 10.35
N GLY A 248 5.26 9.93 10.66
CA GLY A 248 4.54 8.66 10.63
C GLY A 248 3.53 8.53 11.77
N GLN A 249 2.71 7.48 11.69
CA GLN A 249 1.79 7.14 12.77
C GLN A 249 2.57 6.68 13.99
N GLN A 250 2.33 7.33 15.13
CA GLN A 250 3.08 7.08 16.36
C GLN A 250 2.24 7.39 17.59
N SER A 251 2.49 6.67 18.68
CA SER A 251 1.81 6.86 19.96
C SER A 251 2.28 8.14 20.66
N LEU A 252 1.33 8.89 21.20
CA LEU A 252 1.59 10.09 21.99
C LEU A 252 1.88 9.78 23.46
N GLY A 253 1.69 8.53 23.90
CA GLY A 253 1.80 8.13 25.32
C GLY A 253 0.64 8.60 26.21
N LEU A 254 -0.48 9.00 25.60
CA LEU A 254 -1.63 9.59 26.27
C LEU A 254 -2.86 8.68 26.14
N ASP A 255 -3.58 8.46 27.24
CA ASP A 255 -4.86 7.74 27.27
C ASP A 255 -5.79 8.37 28.31
N TRP A 256 -6.78 9.14 27.84
CA TRP A 256 -7.81 9.77 28.68
C TRP A 256 -9.09 8.93 28.80
N GLY A 257 -8.99 7.63 28.59
CA GLY A 257 -10.12 6.69 28.58
C GLY A 257 -10.75 6.48 27.20
N TYR A 258 -10.14 7.03 26.15
CA TYR A 258 -10.51 6.82 24.75
C TYR A 258 -9.61 5.78 24.07
N GLY A 259 -8.62 5.23 24.79
CA GLY A 259 -7.53 4.43 24.24
C GLY A 259 -6.29 5.28 24.00
N THR A 260 -5.18 4.58 23.76
CA THR A 260 -3.90 5.21 23.44
C THR A 260 -4.05 6.09 22.20
N MET A 261 -3.79 7.38 22.36
CA MET A 261 -3.82 8.32 21.25
C MET A 261 -2.56 8.16 20.38
N GLU A 262 -2.77 8.12 19.07
CA GLU A 262 -1.71 8.09 18.07
C GLU A 262 -1.88 9.23 17.08
N ALA A 263 -0.79 9.77 16.52
CA ALA A 263 -0.86 10.85 15.53
C ALA A 263 -0.08 10.50 14.27
N ILE A 264 -0.58 10.96 13.12
CA ILE A 264 0.10 10.91 11.82
C ILE A 264 -0.12 12.23 11.08
N SER A 265 0.89 12.73 10.37
CA SER A 265 0.69 13.87 9.48
C SER A 265 -0.25 13.48 8.33
N ALA A 266 -1.16 14.38 7.93
CA ALA A 266 -2.12 14.07 6.87
C ALA A 266 -1.42 13.76 5.54
N ALA A 267 -0.29 14.42 5.26
CA ALA A 267 0.56 14.11 4.12
C ALA A 267 1.04 12.65 4.15
N GLN A 268 1.60 12.19 5.27
CA GLN A 268 2.07 10.80 5.41
C GLN A 268 0.91 9.79 5.33
N TYR A 269 -0.25 10.12 5.90
CA TYR A 269 -1.44 9.28 5.80
C TYR A 269 -1.87 9.03 4.34
N TYR A 270 -1.90 10.09 3.52
CA TYR A 270 -2.25 9.95 2.10
C TYR A 270 -1.15 9.26 1.30
N ILE A 271 0.12 9.48 1.61
CA ILE A 271 1.24 8.72 1.03
C ILE A 271 1.07 7.22 1.31
N ASN A 272 0.78 6.84 2.55
CA ASN A 272 0.58 5.43 2.96
C ASN A 272 -0.61 4.77 2.26
N LYS A 273 -1.60 5.56 1.82
CA LYS A 273 -2.74 5.08 1.00
C LYS A 273 -2.46 5.02 -0.51
N GLY A 274 -1.26 5.36 -0.95
CA GLY A 274 -0.93 5.46 -2.37
C GLY A 274 -1.56 6.67 -3.06
N GLN A 275 -1.82 7.76 -2.32
CA GLN A 275 -2.46 9.01 -2.80
C GLN A 275 -1.53 10.24 -2.68
N PRO A 276 -0.33 10.23 -3.28
CA PRO A 276 0.67 11.30 -3.12
C PRO A 276 0.20 12.66 -3.66
N GLU A 277 -0.67 12.69 -4.66
CA GLU A 277 -1.28 13.93 -5.16
C GLU A 277 -2.20 14.60 -4.13
N THR A 278 -2.80 13.82 -3.24
CA THR A 278 -3.62 14.35 -2.13
C THR A 278 -2.74 14.84 -0.98
N ALA A 279 -1.57 14.23 -0.78
CA ALA A 279 -0.57 14.71 0.17
C ALA A 279 0.04 16.06 -0.24
N ALA A 280 0.05 16.37 -1.54
CA ALA A 280 0.60 17.61 -2.08
C ALA A 280 -0.13 18.85 -1.49
N GLY A 281 0.59 19.62 -0.69
CA GLY A 281 0.07 20.81 0.00
C GLY A 281 -0.34 20.57 1.46
N LEU A 282 -0.22 19.35 1.98
CA LEU A 282 -0.44 19.03 3.40
C LEU A 282 0.87 18.86 4.19
N TYR A 283 2.01 18.95 3.51
CA TYR A 283 3.32 18.88 4.13
C TYR A 283 3.53 20.02 5.13
N GLY A 284 4.24 19.71 6.21
CA GLY A 284 4.84 20.73 7.05
C GLY A 284 6.04 21.38 6.37
N LYS A 285 6.59 22.40 7.01
CA LYS A 285 7.81 23.09 6.59
C LYS A 285 8.76 23.31 7.74
N LEU A 286 10.05 23.17 7.49
CA LEU A 286 11.13 23.65 8.34
C LEU A 286 11.74 24.89 7.68
N GLN A 287 11.57 26.05 8.31
CA GLN A 287 12.14 27.31 7.82
C GLN A 287 12.70 28.10 9.00
N ASP A 288 13.93 28.58 8.88
CA ASP A 288 14.60 29.43 9.88
C ASP A 288 14.58 28.84 11.31
N GLY A 289 14.72 27.52 11.41
CA GLY A 289 14.68 26.78 12.68
C GLY A 289 13.27 26.59 13.25
N VAL A 290 12.22 26.84 12.49
CA VAL A 290 10.82 26.65 12.90
C VAL A 290 10.15 25.59 12.04
N ILE A 291 9.70 24.50 12.66
CA ILE A 291 8.86 23.48 12.04
C ILE A 291 7.40 23.91 12.19
N THR A 292 6.66 23.96 11.10
CA THR A 292 5.24 24.33 11.11
C THR A 292 4.40 23.38 10.28
N PHE A 293 3.18 23.11 10.74
CA PHE A 293 2.11 22.53 9.94
C PHE A 293 1.01 23.58 9.83
N SER A 294 1.21 24.56 8.95
CA SER A 294 0.37 25.77 8.89
C SER A 294 -1.00 25.54 8.21
N VAL A 295 -1.20 24.38 7.59
CA VAL A 295 -2.46 24.05 6.92
C VAL A 295 -3.44 23.46 7.93
N PRO A 296 -4.64 24.05 8.11
CA PRO A 296 -5.63 23.48 9.01
C PRO A 296 -5.94 22.03 8.63
N LYS A 297 -6.12 21.17 9.64
CA LYS A 297 -6.47 19.75 9.46
C LYS A 297 -5.39 18.90 8.81
N SER A 298 -4.13 19.35 8.87
CA SER A 298 -2.97 18.64 8.30
C SER A 298 -2.42 17.53 9.19
N VAL A 299 -3.11 17.16 10.28
CA VAL A 299 -2.75 16.05 11.15
C VAL A 299 -3.99 15.21 11.43
N ILE A 300 -3.81 13.90 11.60
CA ILE A 300 -4.86 12.97 12.00
C ILE A 300 -4.44 12.35 13.33
N VAL A 301 -5.33 12.35 14.31
CA VAL A 301 -5.16 11.66 15.58
C VAL A 301 -6.12 10.48 15.65
N PHE A 302 -5.64 9.32 16.09
CA PHE A 302 -6.41 8.11 16.28
C PHE A 302 -6.59 7.79 17.75
N ASP A 303 -7.76 7.26 18.09
CA ASP A 303 -8.05 6.56 19.34
C ASP A 303 -8.81 5.24 19.04
N ASN A 304 -9.49 4.65 20.02
CA ASN A 304 -10.26 3.42 19.81
C ASN A 304 -11.48 3.57 18.88
N ASP A 305 -12.02 4.79 18.73
CA ASP A 305 -13.21 5.10 17.94
C ASP A 305 -12.87 5.47 16.48
N GLY A 306 -11.61 5.84 16.21
CA GLY A 306 -11.08 6.01 14.85
C GLY A 306 -10.21 7.25 14.68
N GLY A 307 -10.11 7.73 13.43
CA GLY A 307 -9.24 8.85 13.06
C GLY A 307 -9.99 10.19 12.97
N TYR A 308 -9.44 11.22 13.60
CA TYR A 308 -9.98 12.57 13.69
C TYR A 308 -9.00 13.59 13.10
N GLN A 309 -9.52 14.56 12.34
CA GLN A 309 -8.71 15.67 11.86
C GLN A 309 -8.33 16.59 13.03
N ALA A 310 -7.04 16.68 13.30
CA ALA A 310 -6.43 17.56 14.30
C ALA A 310 -5.67 18.71 13.61
N ASN A 311 -5.00 19.58 14.37
CA ASN A 311 -4.40 20.81 13.85
C ASN A 311 -5.45 21.71 13.19
N VAL A 312 -6.64 21.82 13.81
CA VAL A 312 -7.78 22.51 13.19
C VAL A 312 -7.53 24.01 13.00
N ASN A 313 -6.59 24.60 13.75
CA ASN A 313 -6.21 26.00 13.65
C ASN A 313 -5.00 26.22 12.73
N GLY A 314 -4.29 25.16 12.33
CA GLY A 314 -2.99 25.28 11.66
C GLY A 314 -1.90 25.79 12.59
N GLY A 315 -2.08 25.58 13.90
CA GLY A 315 -1.26 26.14 14.97
C GLY A 315 -0.07 25.26 15.38
N PHE A 316 0.00 24.02 14.92
CA PHE A 316 1.09 23.10 15.25
C PHE A 316 2.43 23.70 14.82
N LYS A 317 3.33 23.86 15.80
CA LYS A 317 4.62 24.52 15.60
C LYS A 317 5.64 24.04 16.62
N ILE A 318 6.88 23.86 16.15
CA ILE A 318 8.05 23.60 16.99
C ILE A 318 9.11 24.64 16.64
N VAL A 319 9.53 25.42 17.62
CA VAL A 319 10.64 26.37 17.47
C VAL A 319 11.90 25.69 18.00
N LEU A 320 12.85 25.37 17.13
CA LEU A 320 14.09 24.69 17.52
C LEU A 320 14.94 25.59 18.43
N PRO A 321 15.72 24.99 19.35
CA PRO A 321 16.65 25.73 20.20
C PRO A 321 17.57 26.65 19.39
N GLY A 322 17.58 27.95 19.73
CA GLY A 322 18.43 28.94 19.07
C GLY A 322 17.88 29.51 17.77
N ALA A 323 16.67 29.13 17.33
CA ALA A 323 15.95 29.83 16.28
C ALA A 323 15.60 31.26 16.77
N GLU A 324 15.92 32.29 15.98
CA GLU A 324 15.36 33.62 16.21
C GLU A 324 13.93 33.61 15.65
N PRO A 325 12.88 33.78 16.48
CA PRO A 325 11.53 33.79 15.97
C PRO A 325 11.41 34.94 14.97
N ALA A 326 11.02 34.64 13.73
CA ALA A 326 10.61 35.69 12.81
C ALA A 326 9.46 36.46 13.48
N GLU A 327 9.65 37.77 13.71
CA GLU A 327 8.55 38.62 14.18
C GLU A 327 7.33 38.38 13.28
N PRO A 328 6.11 38.29 13.85
CA PRO A 328 4.92 38.04 13.05
C PRO A 328 4.82 39.13 11.99
N ALA A 329 5.01 38.75 10.73
CA ALA A 329 4.81 39.64 9.61
C ALA A 329 3.36 40.12 9.67
N VAL A 330 3.17 41.37 10.08
CA VAL A 330 1.88 42.05 10.03
C VAL A 330 1.38 41.90 8.60
N ALA A 331 0.31 41.11 8.43
CA ALA A 331 -0.33 40.90 7.15
C ALA A 331 -0.78 42.25 6.59
N ALA A 332 0.05 42.80 5.70
CA ALA A 332 -0.35 43.90 4.85
C ALA A 332 -1.41 43.32 3.90
N VAL A 333 -2.68 43.60 4.22
CA VAL A 333 -3.80 43.39 3.32
C VAL A 333 -3.56 44.24 2.08
N VAL A 334 -2.93 43.65 1.06
CA VAL A 334 -2.95 44.21 -0.29
C VAL A 334 -4.26 43.74 -0.91
N ALA A 335 -5.27 44.60 -0.83
CA ALA A 335 -6.46 44.52 -1.64
C ALA A 335 -6.05 44.65 -3.12
N ALA A 336 -5.83 43.51 -3.80
CA ALA A 336 -5.75 43.48 -5.25
C ALA A 336 -7.19 43.35 -5.78
N GLY A 337 -7.65 44.47 -6.34
CA GLY A 337 -8.99 44.66 -6.87
C GLY A 337 -9.38 43.65 -7.94
N SER A 338 -10.66 43.35 -7.94
CA SER A 338 -11.39 42.75 -9.04
C SER A 338 -11.17 43.52 -10.35
N GLU A 339 -10.69 42.85 -11.39
CA GLU A 339 -10.91 43.29 -12.77
C GLU A 339 -11.71 42.23 -13.52
N ILE A 340 -12.94 42.62 -13.88
CA ILE A 340 -13.82 41.89 -14.79
C ILE A 340 -13.34 42.24 -16.21
N VAL A 341 -12.89 41.25 -16.97
CA VAL A 341 -12.75 41.37 -18.42
C VAL A 341 -13.78 40.45 -19.07
N THR A 342 -14.76 41.07 -19.72
CA THR A 342 -15.73 40.43 -20.62
C THR A 342 -15.19 40.48 -22.06
N GLY A 343 -15.40 39.42 -22.84
CA GLY A 343 -15.15 39.45 -24.29
C GLY A 343 -15.09 38.08 -24.96
N ASP A 344 -16.24 37.60 -25.44
CA ASP A 344 -16.40 36.41 -26.28
C ASP A 344 -15.59 36.43 -27.59
N LYS A 345 -15.03 35.27 -27.99
CA LYS A 345 -15.43 34.53 -29.22
C LYS A 345 -14.71 33.18 -29.40
N ALA A 346 -15.52 32.12 -29.34
CA ALA A 346 -15.46 30.78 -29.92
C ALA A 346 -14.16 30.25 -30.57
N THR A 347 -13.71 29.06 -30.16
CA THR A 347 -13.80 27.82 -30.96
C THR A 347 -13.36 26.56 -30.19
N ARG A 348 -14.03 25.45 -30.50
CA ARG A 348 -13.75 24.04 -30.19
C ARG A 348 -14.30 23.47 -28.86
N SER A 349 -15.43 22.78 -29.03
CA SER A 349 -16.01 21.80 -28.11
C SER A 349 -15.11 20.56 -28.00
N GLU A 350 -14.78 20.16 -26.78
CA GLU A 350 -14.55 18.74 -26.47
C GLU A 350 -15.48 18.36 -25.32
N THR A 351 -16.49 17.57 -25.68
CA THR A 351 -17.31 16.80 -24.77
C THR A 351 -16.48 15.58 -24.39
N SER A 352 -15.86 15.58 -23.21
CA SER A 352 -15.23 14.37 -22.67
C SER A 352 -16.33 13.44 -22.18
N TYR A 353 -16.61 12.41 -22.98
CA TYR A 353 -17.35 11.25 -22.53
C TYR A 353 -16.43 10.41 -21.64
N VAL A 354 -16.83 10.19 -20.39
CA VAL A 354 -16.29 9.07 -19.59
C VAL A 354 -16.83 7.80 -20.25
N ARG A 355 -15.98 7.11 -21.01
CA ARG A 355 -16.22 5.72 -21.40
C ARG A 355 -15.71 4.84 -20.28
N ILE A 356 -16.62 4.09 -19.67
CA ILE A 356 -16.28 2.85 -18.97
C ILE A 356 -15.74 1.91 -20.05
N ALA A 357 -14.46 1.56 -19.99
CA ALA A 357 -13.87 0.54 -20.85
C ALA A 357 -14.01 -0.82 -20.14
N PRO A 358 -14.68 -1.82 -20.73
CA PRO A 358 -14.43 -3.20 -20.36
C PRO A 358 -13.00 -3.55 -20.82
N ALA A 359 -12.20 -4.10 -19.91
CA ALA A 359 -10.80 -4.41 -20.17
C ALA A 359 -10.67 -5.48 -21.27
N THR A 360 -10.28 -5.07 -22.48
CA THR A 360 -9.72 -5.98 -23.49
C THR A 360 -8.24 -6.18 -23.21
N GLN A 361 -7.84 -7.35 -22.68
CA GLN A 361 -6.45 -7.79 -22.75
C GLN A 361 -6.12 -8.20 -24.19
N THR A 362 -4.98 -7.74 -24.70
CA THR A 362 -4.43 -8.11 -26.02
C THR A 362 -3.33 -9.14 -25.80
N ILE A 363 -3.50 -10.37 -26.29
CA ILE A 363 -2.44 -11.39 -26.27
C ILE A 363 -1.68 -11.32 -27.59
N ILE A 364 -0.38 -11.02 -27.54
CA ILE A 364 0.54 -11.11 -28.69
C ILE A 364 1.20 -12.49 -28.64
N GLY A 365 0.82 -13.39 -29.55
CA GLY A 365 1.48 -14.69 -29.71
C GLY A 365 2.80 -14.57 -30.48
N GLU A 366 3.83 -15.27 -30.00
CA GLU A 366 5.13 -15.36 -30.68
C GLU A 366 5.03 -16.04 -32.06
N SER A 367 5.93 -15.64 -32.96
CA SER A 367 5.94 -16.01 -34.37
C SER A 367 6.15 -17.51 -34.61
N LEU A 368 5.26 -18.14 -35.40
CA LEU A 368 5.49 -19.45 -36.01
C LEU A 368 6.05 -19.34 -37.44
N PRO A 369 6.73 -20.39 -37.95
CA PRO A 369 7.55 -20.32 -39.16
C PRO A 369 6.73 -20.02 -40.41
N ARG A 370 7.31 -19.21 -41.31
CA ARG A 370 6.84 -19.01 -42.69
C ARG A 370 6.80 -20.36 -43.42
N GLU A 371 5.63 -20.98 -43.46
CA GLU A 371 5.01 -21.66 -44.61
C GLU A 371 3.92 -22.63 -44.13
N SER A 372 2.68 -22.14 -44.00
CA SER A 372 1.48 -22.98 -44.08
C SER A 372 0.34 -22.15 -44.67
N LYS A 373 -0.27 -22.68 -45.73
CA LYS A 373 -1.47 -22.12 -46.37
C LYS A 373 -2.68 -22.62 -45.60
N GLU A 374 -3.54 -21.67 -45.21
CA GLU A 374 -4.88 -21.85 -44.60
C GLU A 374 -4.89 -22.75 -43.35
N ALA A 375 -4.74 -22.12 -42.18
CA ALA A 375 -5.02 -22.74 -40.88
C ALA A 375 -6.25 -22.05 -40.28
N SER A 376 -7.34 -22.78 -40.05
CA SER A 376 -8.49 -22.31 -39.27
C SER A 376 -8.24 -22.63 -37.79
N PHE A 377 -8.38 -21.64 -36.91
CA PHE A 377 -8.23 -21.79 -35.47
C PHE A 377 -9.59 -21.77 -34.79
N THR A 378 -9.85 -22.75 -33.92
CA THR A 378 -11.07 -22.85 -33.10
C THR A 378 -10.70 -22.64 -31.64
N VAL A 379 -11.36 -21.69 -30.96
CA VAL A 379 -11.28 -21.49 -29.52
C VAL A 379 -12.34 -22.34 -28.83
N VAL A 380 -11.95 -23.26 -27.93
CA VAL A 380 -12.89 -24.09 -27.16
C VAL A 380 -12.56 -23.97 -25.67
N SER A 381 -13.55 -23.73 -24.81
CA SER A 381 -13.40 -23.82 -23.34
C SER A 381 -14.19 -25.04 -22.83
N PHE A 382 -13.64 -25.79 -21.86
CA PHE A 382 -14.30 -26.97 -21.29
C PHE A 382 -14.49 -26.85 -19.77
N ASP A 383 -15.65 -27.31 -19.28
CA ASP A 383 -15.99 -27.61 -17.87
C ASP A 383 -16.24 -29.14 -17.74
N PRO A 384 -15.69 -29.87 -16.75
CA PRO A 384 -15.76 -31.33 -16.68
C PRO A 384 -17.10 -31.95 -16.21
N GLN A 385 -18.15 -31.20 -15.88
CA GLN A 385 -19.34 -31.82 -15.24
C GLN A 385 -20.69 -31.42 -15.87
N ASN A 386 -21.26 -32.36 -16.66
CA ASN A 386 -22.69 -32.58 -16.99
C ASN A 386 -23.01 -32.61 -18.51
N PHE A 387 -23.32 -33.81 -19.01
CA PHE A 387 -23.62 -34.10 -20.42
C PHE A 387 -25.13 -34.30 -20.66
N LYS A 388 -25.73 -33.60 -21.63
CA LYS A 388 -26.92 -34.07 -22.39
C LYS A 388 -26.90 -33.57 -23.83
N ALA A 389 -26.86 -34.51 -24.77
CA ALA A 389 -26.91 -34.25 -26.21
C ALA A 389 -28.31 -33.81 -26.68
N ILE A 390 -28.36 -32.81 -27.57
CA ILE A 390 -29.51 -32.56 -28.45
C ILE A 390 -29.00 -32.56 -29.90
N ASP A 391 -29.56 -33.48 -30.69
CA ASP A 391 -29.28 -33.75 -32.09
C ASP A 391 -29.73 -32.56 -32.97
N ASN A 392 -28.81 -32.01 -33.77
CA ASN A 392 -29.17 -31.21 -34.92
C ASN A 392 -28.28 -31.55 -36.12
N LYS A 393 -28.95 -31.95 -37.20
CA LYS A 393 -28.35 -32.46 -38.43
C LYS A 393 -27.71 -31.31 -39.20
N ASP A 394 -26.37 -31.30 -39.25
CA ASP A 394 -25.52 -30.88 -40.39
C ASP A 394 -24.13 -30.33 -39.97
N SER A 395 -23.56 -30.80 -38.85
CA SER A 395 -22.15 -30.57 -38.50
C SER A 395 -21.52 -31.83 -37.92
N LYS A 396 -20.40 -32.29 -38.48
CA LYS A 396 -19.67 -33.47 -37.98
C LYS A 396 -18.64 -33.02 -36.94
N PHE A 397 -18.94 -33.27 -35.66
CA PHE A 397 -17.92 -33.34 -34.61
C PHE A 397 -18.16 -34.58 -33.75
N SER A 398 -17.06 -35.28 -33.43
CA SER A 398 -17.04 -36.40 -32.49
C SER A 398 -16.10 -36.02 -31.35
N ILE A 399 -16.62 -35.95 -30.13
CA ILE A 399 -15.85 -35.80 -28.90
C ILE A 399 -15.58 -37.21 -28.37
N MET A 400 -14.32 -37.52 -28.10
CA MET A 400 -13.90 -38.77 -27.46
C MET A 400 -13.26 -38.39 -26.12
N SER A 401 -13.84 -38.86 -25.01
CA SER A 401 -13.18 -38.84 -23.70
C SER A 401 -12.12 -39.93 -23.67
N ILE A 402 -11.00 -39.69 -22.98
CA ILE A 402 -10.07 -40.74 -22.56
C ILE A 402 -10.08 -40.69 -21.03
N ASP A 403 -10.36 -41.84 -20.40
CA ASP A 403 -10.41 -42.08 -18.95
C ASP A 403 -9.14 -41.61 -18.21
#